data_AF-A0A831V7B5-F1
#
_entry.id   AF-A0A831V7B5-F1
#
_cell.length_a   1.000
_cell.length_b   1.000
_cell.length_c   1.000
_cell.angle_alpha   90.00
_cell.angle_beta   90.00
_cell.angle_gamma   90.00
#
_symmetry.space_group_name_H-M   'P 1'
#
loop_
_entity.id
_entity.type
_entity.pdbx_description
1 polymer ?
#
loop_
_entity_poly.entity_id
_entity_poly.type
_entity_poly.pdbx_seq_one_letter_code
_entity_poly.pdbx_strand_id
1 'polypeptide(L)'
;MSRLDKFRERVRLYREAGIALESLSLGCSVKVDLYDVLYPALELLKDDVRRLNLVIAPREDAAIIRGAGAELRRLFLDPEEPRIDPSFLESYAPDLAVVLVQLYMAKAATPAKFAEYAARLYRALGSSRHRVWLGKGHSIVSTKKGAEFFMVDFLKAEEGDGYVLANNDTIQVIDPSEDLDSPLQAAVAVNNALNDLYVKGVHKGVEIAPVYDAPEPYRPRVKAAVESHSSSLGRVVEAPQPGRGYLLLGATAYGVLDREPPTFYNRIGEGFVVLVTRPFGELAYFTTYVAVGTDEELLKAFEKSVMPIERFEAEKKSVLELMARPNVDVARVIYDHLPEYGERFDPEAHIAATIDVSGPGVFVFKEVAERAGVDVELWDVPLLNPAVSRFAAANYIMPDATAGTNGAVAIFLHERLADEVLQRLSRIPHLRPSVIGRVVGRGEGRLAVPRDALAYISSDKLREKLAGSAPVLGGLAAARAARVKAHLEGEVQGVGLRPAARAKAKALGIAGYAANLPDGRVEIVAEGDRERLEKFLQDLCSRFNCRIAEAVWEAPEGKFSDFEIK
;
A
#
# COMPACT_ATOMS: atom_id res chain seq x y z
N MET A 1 -1.57 37.06 -5.81
CA MET A 1 -0.46 36.10 -5.91
C MET A 1 -0.75 35.12 -7.03
N SER A 2 0.22 34.89 -7.89
CA SER A 2 0.16 33.79 -8.86
C SER A 2 0.19 32.44 -8.15
N ARG A 3 -0.21 31.36 -8.84
CA ARG A 3 -0.11 29.98 -8.31
C ARG A 3 1.34 29.64 -7.91
N LEU A 4 2.30 30.07 -8.72
CA LEU A 4 3.72 29.86 -8.48
C LEU A 4 4.18 30.61 -7.21
N ASP A 5 3.65 31.80 -6.94
CA ASP A 5 3.95 32.53 -5.70
C ASP A 5 3.44 31.78 -4.47
N LYS A 6 2.23 31.21 -4.53
CA LYS A 6 1.68 30.39 -3.44
C LYS A 6 2.53 29.15 -3.19
N PHE A 7 2.92 28.45 -4.26
CA PHE A 7 3.78 27.27 -4.13
C PHE A 7 5.15 27.63 -3.56
N ARG A 8 5.77 28.74 -4.00
CA ARG A 8 7.04 29.24 -3.45
C ARG A 8 6.94 29.59 -1.96
N GLU A 9 5.83 30.17 -1.53
CA GLU A 9 5.57 30.43 -0.11
C GLU A 9 5.48 29.12 0.69
N ARG A 10 4.80 28.10 0.16
CA ARG A 10 4.76 26.76 0.76
C ARG A 10 6.15 26.13 0.85
N VAL A 11 6.95 26.17 -0.21
CA VAL A 11 8.34 25.69 -0.19
C VAL A 11 9.16 26.38 0.89
N ARG A 12 8.99 27.70 1.03
CA ARG A 12 9.68 28.45 2.09
C ARG A 12 9.25 28.00 3.49
N LEU A 13 7.95 27.86 3.74
CA LEU A 13 7.41 27.40 5.03
C LEU A 13 7.99 26.04 5.43
N TYR A 14 7.96 25.06 4.53
CA TYR A 14 8.49 23.72 4.81
C TYR A 14 10.02 23.74 4.96
N ARG A 15 10.73 24.56 4.19
CA ARG A 15 12.18 24.73 4.34
C ARG A 15 12.57 25.33 5.68
N GLU A 16 11.80 26.30 6.18
CA GLU A 16 11.97 26.86 7.53
C GLU A 16 11.73 25.80 8.62
N ALA A 17 10.88 24.81 8.36
CA ALA A 17 10.70 23.63 9.20
C ALA A 17 11.76 22.52 9.02
N GLY A 18 12.76 22.74 8.16
CA GLY A 18 13.83 21.80 7.87
C GLY A 18 13.49 20.76 6.80
N ILE A 19 12.43 20.96 6.01
CA ILE A 19 12.02 20.03 4.95
C ILE A 19 12.30 20.67 3.59
N ALA A 20 13.14 20.03 2.79
CA ALA A 20 13.46 20.49 1.45
C ALA A 20 12.55 19.80 0.41
N LEU A 21 11.37 20.38 0.16
CA LEU A 21 10.36 19.80 -0.77
C LEU A 21 10.92 19.57 -2.18
N GLU A 22 11.82 20.43 -2.65
CA GLU A 22 12.49 20.33 -3.94
C GLU A 22 13.42 19.11 -4.08
N SER A 23 13.82 18.49 -2.96
CA SER A 23 14.72 17.32 -2.94
C SER A 23 13.98 15.99 -2.78
N LEU A 24 12.64 16.00 -2.80
CA LEU A 24 11.81 14.96 -2.18
C LEU A 24 10.60 14.51 -3.05
N SER A 25 10.50 13.21 -3.33
CA SER A 25 9.25 12.51 -3.69
C SER A 25 8.30 12.34 -2.48
N LEU A 26 7.44 13.33 -2.22
CA LEU A 26 6.57 13.42 -1.04
C LEU A 26 5.94 12.10 -0.51
N GLY A 27 5.77 12.04 0.81
CA GLY A 27 5.17 10.90 1.53
C GLY A 27 6.15 9.78 1.87
N CYS A 28 7.02 9.39 0.92
CA CYS A 28 8.02 8.33 1.10
C CYS A 28 9.49 8.79 0.96
N SER A 29 9.74 10.01 0.49
CA SER A 29 11.09 10.53 0.20
C SER A 29 12.00 10.86 1.37
N VAL A 30 11.45 10.91 2.58
CA VAL A 30 12.24 11.06 3.80
C VAL A 30 12.58 9.72 4.43
N LYS A 31 12.14 8.59 3.87
CA LYS A 31 12.60 7.27 4.29
C LYS A 31 14.03 7.05 3.78
N VAL A 32 14.82 6.32 4.54
CA VAL A 32 16.12 5.81 4.03
C VAL A 32 15.83 4.90 2.84
N ASP A 33 16.57 5.08 1.73
CA ASP A 33 16.37 4.27 0.53
C ASP A 33 16.49 2.77 0.87
N LEU A 34 15.41 2.02 0.62
CA LEU A 34 15.34 0.62 1.01
C LEU A 34 16.35 -0.24 0.25
N TYR A 35 16.51 -0.01 -1.04
CA TYR A 35 17.26 -0.90 -1.94
C TYR A 35 18.73 -0.53 -2.03
N ASP A 36 19.04 0.76 -2.01
CA ASP A 36 20.40 1.25 -2.21
C ASP A 36 21.13 1.54 -0.90
N VAL A 37 20.41 1.68 0.23
CA VAL A 37 21.00 1.96 1.55
C VAL A 37 20.61 0.92 2.60
N LEU A 38 19.32 0.78 2.94
CA LEU A 38 18.88 0.02 4.12
C LEU A 38 19.16 -1.48 3.99
N TYR A 39 18.65 -2.17 2.96
CA TYR A 39 18.86 -3.61 2.84
C TYR A 39 20.33 -4.01 2.71
N PRO A 40 21.15 -3.30 1.89
CA PRO A 40 22.58 -3.56 1.88
C PRO A 40 23.23 -3.32 3.25
N ALA A 41 22.83 -2.29 3.99
CA ALA A 41 23.34 -2.03 5.34
C ALA A 41 23.00 -3.14 6.34
N LEU A 42 21.76 -3.66 6.31
CA LEU A 42 21.35 -4.76 7.18
C LEU A 42 22.12 -6.05 6.89
N GLU A 43 22.42 -6.33 5.62
CA GLU A 43 23.25 -7.50 5.26
C GLU A 43 24.69 -7.36 5.79
N LEU A 44 25.26 -6.14 5.78
CA LEU A 44 26.57 -5.87 6.40
C LEU A 44 26.58 -6.14 7.91
N LEU A 45 25.44 -5.99 8.59
CA LEU A 45 25.32 -6.13 10.05
C LEU A 45 24.96 -7.53 10.52
N LYS A 46 24.55 -8.41 9.60
CA LYS A 46 23.91 -9.69 9.92
C LYS A 46 24.70 -10.57 10.88
N ASP A 47 26.01 -10.70 10.67
CA ASP A 47 26.86 -11.54 11.52
C ASP A 47 27.21 -10.88 12.85
N ASP A 48 27.34 -9.56 12.89
CA ASP A 48 27.56 -8.82 14.12
C ASP A 48 26.32 -8.86 15.02
N VAL A 49 25.13 -8.67 14.45
CA VAL A 49 23.85 -8.72 15.18
C VAL A 49 23.59 -10.09 15.77
N ARG A 50 23.96 -11.17 15.06
CA ARG A 50 23.85 -12.55 15.56
C ARG A 50 24.67 -12.81 16.82
N ARG A 51 25.71 -12.03 17.08
CA ARG A 51 26.56 -12.15 18.28
C ARG A 51 26.02 -11.35 19.46
N LEU A 52 25.03 -10.49 19.25
CA LEU A 52 24.42 -9.67 20.28
C LEU A 52 23.31 -10.45 21.01
N ASN A 53 23.04 -10.07 22.26
CA ASN A 53 21.95 -10.63 23.05
C ASN A 53 20.58 -10.04 22.64
N LEU A 54 20.26 -10.11 21.35
CA LEU A 54 19.06 -9.54 20.72
C LEU A 54 18.35 -10.60 19.86
N VAL A 55 17.04 -10.47 19.69
CA VAL A 55 16.28 -11.25 18.69
C VAL A 55 15.77 -10.30 17.62
N ILE A 56 16.02 -10.59 16.35
CA ILE A 56 15.35 -9.89 15.24
C ILE A 56 14.10 -10.69 14.89
N ALA A 57 12.93 -10.07 15.03
CA ALA A 57 11.68 -10.75 14.73
C ALA A 57 11.54 -11.01 13.21
N PRO A 58 10.68 -11.96 12.80
CA PRO A 58 10.31 -12.13 11.40
C PRO A 58 9.77 -10.83 10.82
N ARG A 59 10.03 -10.60 9.53
CA ARG A 59 9.51 -9.42 8.83
C ARG A 59 8.00 -9.55 8.65
N GLU A 60 7.28 -8.63 9.28
CA GLU A 60 5.84 -8.44 9.20
C GLU A 60 5.53 -6.92 9.12
N ASP A 61 4.32 -6.57 8.69
CA ASP A 61 3.87 -5.17 8.64
C ASP A 61 3.77 -4.58 10.06
N ALA A 62 3.31 -5.38 11.03
CA ALA A 62 3.34 -5.07 12.44
C ALA A 62 4.18 -6.11 13.20
N ALA A 63 4.83 -5.69 14.29
CA ALA A 63 5.41 -6.62 15.23
C ALA A 63 4.30 -7.39 15.95
N ILE A 64 4.41 -8.72 16.06
CA ILE A 64 3.40 -9.59 16.68
C ILE A 64 4.07 -10.40 17.78
N ILE A 65 3.56 -10.29 19.01
CA ILE A 65 3.97 -11.09 20.17
C ILE A 65 2.74 -11.64 20.87
N ARG A 66 2.89 -12.68 21.69
CA ARG A 66 1.77 -13.18 22.51
C ARG A 66 1.47 -12.22 23.65
N GLY A 67 0.19 -12.08 23.97
CA GLY A 67 -0.28 -11.31 25.12
C GLY A 67 -1.69 -10.76 24.93
N ALA A 68 -2.30 -10.32 26.02
CA ALA A 68 -3.66 -9.76 26.04
C ALA A 68 -3.70 -8.24 26.30
N GLY A 69 -2.53 -7.60 26.39
CA GLY A 69 -2.34 -6.19 26.67
C GLY A 69 -0.85 -5.85 26.65
N ALA A 70 -0.51 -4.57 26.67
CA ALA A 70 0.89 -4.17 26.80
C ALA A 70 1.06 -2.80 27.46
N GLU A 71 2.17 -2.64 28.18
CA GLU A 71 2.64 -1.35 28.65
C GLU A 71 3.78 -0.83 27.76
N LEU A 72 3.74 0.46 27.43
CA LEU A 72 4.77 1.13 26.64
C LEU A 72 5.70 2.01 27.50
N ARG A 73 7.01 1.92 27.23
CA ARG A 73 8.03 2.85 27.71
C ARG A 73 8.92 3.31 26.55
N ARG A 74 8.87 4.62 26.26
CA ARG A 74 9.66 5.25 25.20
C ARG A 74 10.96 5.84 25.73
N LEU A 75 12.07 5.53 25.04
CA LEU A 75 13.35 6.19 25.23
C LEU A 75 13.80 6.91 23.95
N PHE A 76 14.45 8.06 24.11
CA PHE A 76 15.23 8.70 23.05
C PHE A 76 16.71 8.56 23.36
N LEU A 77 17.47 8.11 22.38
CA LEU A 77 18.91 7.89 22.46
C LEU A 77 19.63 8.81 21.48
N ASP A 78 20.82 9.25 21.86
CA ASP A 78 21.74 9.96 20.96
C ASP A 78 22.29 8.97 19.92
N PRO A 79 22.16 9.24 18.60
CA PRO A 79 22.73 8.38 17.58
C PRO A 79 24.25 8.25 17.63
N GLU A 80 24.95 9.26 18.18
CA GLU A 80 26.40 9.19 18.29
C GLU A 80 26.84 8.19 19.34
N GLU A 81 26.19 8.20 20.51
CA GLU A 81 26.51 7.34 21.62
C GLU A 81 25.23 6.82 22.30
N PRO A 82 24.53 5.86 21.69
CA PRO A 82 23.29 5.35 22.25
C PRO A 82 23.60 4.53 23.51
N ARG A 83 23.01 4.94 24.63
CA ARG A 83 23.15 4.29 25.92
C ARG A 83 21.79 3.94 26.48
N ILE A 84 21.62 2.68 26.85
CA ILE A 84 20.44 2.18 27.57
C ILE A 84 20.97 1.63 28.89
N ASP A 85 20.35 2.04 30.00
CA ASP A 85 20.69 1.50 31.30
C ASP A 85 20.34 -0.01 31.33
N PRO A 86 21.32 -0.92 31.51
CA PRO A 86 21.03 -2.35 31.55
C PRO A 86 20.07 -2.71 32.69
N SER A 87 20.11 -1.98 33.81
CA SER A 87 19.20 -2.22 34.94
C SER A 87 17.74 -1.89 34.60
N PHE A 88 17.50 -0.94 33.69
CA PHE A 88 16.17 -0.68 33.15
C PHE A 88 15.67 -1.87 32.34
N LEU A 89 16.48 -2.40 31.42
CA LEU A 89 16.09 -3.55 30.60
C LEU A 89 15.85 -4.81 31.45
N GLU A 90 16.65 -5.01 32.50
CA GLU A 90 16.52 -6.17 33.39
C GLU A 90 15.32 -6.04 34.34
N SER A 91 14.99 -4.84 34.82
CA SER A 91 13.85 -4.62 35.74
C SER A 91 12.52 -4.47 35.02
N TYR A 92 12.49 -3.71 33.92
CA TYR A 92 11.29 -3.57 33.10
C TYR A 92 10.99 -4.88 32.36
N ALA A 93 12.04 -5.57 31.89
CA ALA A 93 11.98 -6.83 31.15
C ALA A 93 11.02 -6.76 29.94
N PRO A 94 11.28 -5.88 28.96
CA PRO A 94 10.40 -5.73 27.81
C PRO A 94 10.49 -6.91 26.85
N ASP A 95 9.35 -7.35 26.34
CA ASP A 95 9.28 -8.43 25.36
C ASP A 95 9.67 -7.95 23.96
N LEU A 96 9.27 -6.73 23.62
CA LEU A 96 9.36 -6.18 22.27
C LEU A 96 9.93 -4.75 22.28
N ALA A 97 10.74 -4.44 21.28
CA ALA A 97 11.18 -3.10 20.93
C ALA A 97 10.73 -2.76 19.51
N VAL A 98 10.14 -1.58 19.36
CA VAL A 98 9.82 -0.94 18.08
C VAL A 98 10.67 0.32 17.97
N VAL A 99 11.39 0.51 16.86
CA VAL A 99 12.38 1.58 16.73
C VAL A 99 12.03 2.58 15.64
N LEU A 100 12.20 3.87 15.92
CA LEU A 100 12.23 4.93 14.91
C LEU A 100 13.63 5.54 14.90
N VAL A 101 14.24 5.55 13.73
CA VAL A 101 15.56 6.13 13.49
C VAL A 101 15.40 7.39 12.66
N GLN A 102 15.79 8.55 13.20
CA GLN A 102 15.93 9.79 12.41
C GLN A 102 17.41 10.17 12.36
N LEU A 103 18.03 10.08 11.19
CA LEU A 103 19.43 10.46 10.97
C LEU A 103 19.55 11.67 10.05
N TYR A 104 20.61 12.46 10.21
CA TYR A 104 20.93 13.50 9.26
C TYR A 104 21.30 12.83 7.92
N MET A 105 20.78 13.35 6.80
CA MET A 105 20.90 12.73 5.47
C MET A 105 22.33 12.26 5.12
N ALA A 106 23.37 12.99 5.54
CA ALA A 106 24.76 12.64 5.24
C ALA A 106 25.24 11.35 5.94
N LYS A 107 24.59 10.94 7.03
CA LYS A 107 24.84 9.71 7.78
C LYS A 107 24.06 8.52 7.25
N ALA A 108 23.03 8.75 6.44
CA ALA A 108 22.28 7.73 5.70
C ALA A 108 22.61 7.74 4.20
N ALA A 109 23.69 8.42 3.78
CA ALA A 109 24.03 8.58 2.36
C ALA A 109 24.60 7.32 1.70
N THR A 110 25.08 6.35 2.49
CA THR A 110 25.62 5.08 1.96
C THR A 110 25.25 3.92 2.90
N PRO A 111 25.18 2.68 2.39
CA PRO A 111 24.98 1.49 3.21
C PRO A 111 25.93 1.39 4.41
N ALA A 112 27.23 1.59 4.18
CA ALA A 112 28.25 1.43 5.20
C ALA A 112 28.09 2.45 6.34
N LYS A 113 27.78 3.71 6.00
CA LYS A 113 27.52 4.75 7.02
C LYS A 113 26.27 4.43 7.81
N PHE A 114 25.17 4.07 7.14
CA PHE A 114 23.93 3.72 7.84
C PHE A 114 24.14 2.50 8.76
N ALA A 115 24.84 1.47 8.27
CA ALA A 115 25.18 0.28 9.04
C ALA A 115 25.96 0.63 10.32
N GLU A 116 26.89 1.59 10.26
CA GLU A 116 27.65 2.05 11.43
C GLU A 116 26.72 2.57 12.54
N TYR A 117 25.75 3.43 12.22
CA TYR A 117 24.81 3.98 13.20
C TYR A 117 23.82 2.92 13.71
N ALA A 118 23.29 2.08 12.82
CA ALA A 118 22.41 0.98 13.20
C ALA A 118 23.12 -0.03 14.13
N ALA A 119 24.41 -0.33 13.90
CA ALA A 119 25.21 -1.17 14.78
C ALA A 119 25.31 -0.60 16.20
N ARG A 120 25.46 0.72 16.34
CA ARG A 120 25.51 1.38 17.66
C ARG A 120 24.19 1.15 18.42
N LEU A 121 23.04 1.34 17.75
CA LEU A 121 21.72 1.06 18.33
C LEU A 121 21.58 -0.41 18.74
N TYR A 122 21.93 -1.34 17.86
CA TYR A 122 21.82 -2.77 18.16
C TYR A 122 22.69 -3.20 19.33
N ARG A 123 23.91 -2.68 19.44
CA ARG A 123 24.78 -2.92 20.61
C ARG A 123 24.16 -2.38 21.90
N ALA A 124 23.53 -1.21 21.86
CA ALA A 124 22.84 -0.64 23.01
C ALA A 124 21.65 -1.51 23.45
N LEU A 125 20.84 -2.01 22.50
CA LEU A 125 19.72 -2.90 22.78
C LEU A 125 20.18 -4.28 23.31
N GLY A 126 21.29 -4.80 22.79
CA GLY A 126 21.87 -6.08 23.20
C GLY A 126 22.82 -5.99 24.40
N SER A 127 22.83 -4.87 25.14
CA SER A 127 23.78 -4.62 26.23
C SER A 127 23.42 -5.27 27.57
N SER A 128 22.18 -5.74 27.74
CA SER A 128 21.69 -6.34 28.98
C SER A 128 21.62 -7.87 28.91
N ARG A 129 21.44 -8.53 30.07
CA ARG A 129 21.17 -9.98 30.12
C ARG A 129 19.78 -10.35 29.62
N HIS A 130 18.82 -9.43 29.74
CA HIS A 130 17.48 -9.62 29.21
C HIS A 130 17.49 -9.54 27.67
N ARG A 131 16.85 -10.50 27.01
CA ARG A 131 16.78 -10.55 25.54
C ARG A 131 15.55 -9.79 25.07
N VAL A 132 15.78 -8.72 24.32
CA VAL A 132 14.73 -7.93 23.69
C VAL A 132 14.48 -8.43 22.27
N TRP A 133 13.22 -8.50 21.85
CA TRP A 133 12.87 -8.74 20.45
C TRP A 133 12.73 -7.42 19.72
N LEU A 134 13.57 -7.16 18.72
CA LEU A 134 13.38 -6.05 17.80
C LEU A 134 12.33 -6.45 16.76
N GLY A 135 11.11 -5.95 16.89
CA GLY A 135 9.99 -6.35 16.05
C GLY A 135 9.83 -5.54 14.78
N LYS A 136 9.99 -4.22 14.89
CA LYS A 136 9.79 -3.29 13.77
C LYS A 136 10.78 -2.13 13.86
N GLY A 137 11.21 -1.64 12.71
CA GLY A 137 12.02 -0.44 12.59
C GLY A 137 11.54 0.45 11.46
N HIS A 138 11.37 1.72 11.77
CA HIS A 138 11.13 2.80 10.80
C HIS A 138 12.36 3.70 10.73
N SER A 139 12.78 4.10 9.53
CA SER A 139 14.01 4.87 9.32
C SER A 139 13.75 6.05 8.40
N ILE A 140 14.01 7.25 8.91
CA ILE A 140 13.82 8.52 8.22
C ILE A 140 15.09 9.37 8.26
N VAL A 141 15.18 10.33 7.34
CA VAL A 141 16.27 11.29 7.24
C VAL A 141 15.80 12.71 7.57
N SER A 142 16.68 13.49 8.16
CA SER A 142 16.50 14.92 8.37
C SER A 142 17.48 15.72 7.51
N THR A 143 17.07 16.92 7.09
CA THR A 143 17.99 17.88 6.45
C THR A 143 18.70 18.80 7.45
N LYS A 144 18.28 18.75 8.72
CA LYS A 144 18.78 19.59 9.81
C LYS A 144 19.69 18.79 10.73
N LYS A 145 20.97 19.19 10.80
CA LYS A 145 21.91 18.64 11.79
C LYS A 145 21.39 18.88 13.21
N GLY A 146 21.52 17.89 14.09
CA GLY A 146 21.01 17.96 15.46
C GLY A 146 19.53 17.61 15.61
N ALA A 147 18.82 17.33 14.50
CA ALA A 147 17.48 16.77 14.56
C ALA A 147 17.46 15.24 14.73
N GLU A 148 18.61 14.63 14.96
CA GLU A 148 18.79 13.18 14.90
C GLU A 148 18.47 12.53 16.23
N PHE A 149 17.91 11.33 16.19
CA PHE A 149 17.63 10.52 17.37
C PHE A 149 17.40 9.06 16.99
N PHE A 150 17.64 8.17 17.95
CA PHE A 150 16.95 6.87 17.97
C PHE A 150 15.84 6.94 19.00
N MET A 151 14.63 6.57 18.59
CA MET A 151 13.50 6.37 19.48
C MET A 151 13.26 4.88 19.60
N VAL A 152 13.16 4.40 20.83
CA VAL A 152 12.88 3.00 21.12
C VAL A 152 11.66 2.93 22.01
N ASP A 153 10.61 2.29 21.51
CA ASP A 153 9.43 1.97 22.26
C ASP A 153 9.50 0.52 22.72
N PHE A 154 9.68 0.35 24.03
CA PHE A 154 9.67 -0.93 24.70
C PHE A 154 8.25 -1.28 25.11
N LEU A 155 7.76 -2.40 24.59
CA LEU A 155 6.49 -2.98 24.99
C LEU A 155 6.74 -4.18 25.89
N LYS A 156 6.04 -4.19 27.02
CA LYS A 156 5.95 -5.34 27.92
C LYS A 156 4.55 -5.91 27.80
N ALA A 157 4.43 -7.14 27.30
CA ALA A 157 3.16 -7.80 27.13
C ALA A 157 2.61 -8.28 28.48
N GLU A 158 1.31 -8.17 28.63
CA GLU A 158 0.55 -8.81 29.70
C GLU A 158 0.24 -10.25 29.30
N GLU A 159 0.37 -11.19 30.24
CA GLU A 159 0.04 -12.60 30.00
C GLU A 159 -1.44 -12.76 29.62
N GLY A 160 -1.70 -13.55 28.56
CA GLY A 160 -3.06 -13.90 28.16
C GLY A 160 -3.13 -14.57 26.79
N ASP A 161 -4.32 -15.10 26.49
CA ASP A 161 -4.63 -15.76 25.22
C ASP A 161 -4.93 -14.70 24.16
N GLY A 162 -3.97 -14.49 23.26
CA GLY A 162 -4.07 -13.50 22.20
C GLY A 162 -2.69 -13.03 21.72
N TYR A 163 -2.73 -11.95 20.95
CA TYR A 163 -1.55 -11.30 20.41
C TYR A 163 -1.58 -9.81 20.66
N VAL A 164 -0.43 -9.25 21.00
CA VAL A 164 -0.17 -7.81 20.94
C VAL A 164 0.49 -7.51 19.61
N LEU A 165 -0.11 -6.60 18.86
CA LEU A 165 0.45 -6.07 17.64
C LEU A 165 0.93 -4.65 17.87
N ALA A 166 2.11 -4.31 17.38
CA ALA A 166 2.66 -2.96 17.50
C ALA A 166 3.35 -2.51 16.22
N ASN A 167 3.20 -1.24 15.90
CA ASN A 167 3.86 -0.60 14.78
C ASN A 167 4.22 0.84 15.11
N ASN A 168 5.25 1.36 14.48
CA ASN A 168 5.49 2.79 14.44
C ASN A 168 5.63 3.27 13.00
N ASP A 169 5.02 4.40 12.72
CA ASP A 169 5.31 5.11 11.48
C ASP A 169 5.19 6.61 11.75
N THR A 170 6.05 7.35 11.07
CA THR A 170 6.12 8.79 11.14
C THR A 170 6.45 9.36 9.78
N ILE A 171 5.86 10.49 9.49
CA ILE A 171 6.01 11.23 8.26
C ILE A 171 6.34 12.69 8.58
N GLN A 172 6.92 13.39 7.60
CA GLN A 172 7.28 14.80 7.75
C GLN A 172 6.31 15.68 6.95
N VAL A 173 5.95 15.26 5.74
CA VAL A 173 5.01 15.97 4.86
C VAL A 173 4.32 14.97 3.93
N ILE A 174 3.01 15.13 3.74
CA ILE A 174 2.24 14.43 2.69
C ILE A 174 1.90 15.41 1.59
N ASP A 175 1.27 16.52 1.98
CA ASP A 175 0.71 17.50 1.06
C ASP A 175 1.25 18.89 1.39
N PRO A 176 2.20 19.42 0.61
CA PRO A 176 2.81 20.70 0.90
C PRO A 176 1.86 21.88 0.69
N SER A 177 0.65 21.68 0.15
CA SER A 177 -0.36 22.74 0.15
C SER A 177 -0.96 22.98 1.54
N GLU A 178 -0.81 22.04 2.46
CA GLU A 178 -1.31 22.09 3.83
C GLU A 178 -0.33 22.83 4.76
N ASP A 179 -0.87 23.41 5.82
CA ASP A 179 -0.07 23.97 6.92
C ASP A 179 0.57 22.84 7.75
N LEU A 180 1.64 23.16 8.48
CA LEU A 180 2.38 22.18 9.30
C LEU A 180 1.50 21.55 10.39
N ASP A 181 0.49 22.30 10.87
CA ASP A 181 -0.51 21.90 11.87
C ASP A 181 -1.84 21.43 11.25
N SER A 182 -1.86 21.09 9.96
CA SER A 182 -3.06 20.58 9.30
C SER A 182 -3.61 19.31 9.98
N PRO A 183 -4.89 19.32 10.41
CA PRO A 183 -5.54 18.13 10.97
C PRO A 183 -5.57 16.95 9.99
N LEU A 184 -5.68 17.21 8.68
CA LEU A 184 -5.68 16.15 7.67
C LEU A 184 -4.31 15.47 7.58
N GLN A 185 -3.22 16.23 7.57
CA GLN A 185 -1.88 15.64 7.55
C GLN A 185 -1.59 14.85 8.84
N ALA A 186 -1.97 15.40 9.99
CA ALA A 186 -1.85 14.69 11.27
C ALA A 186 -2.67 13.39 11.27
N ALA A 187 -3.89 13.42 10.73
CA ALA A 187 -4.76 12.26 10.63
C ALA A 187 -4.16 11.15 9.77
N VAL A 188 -3.67 11.49 8.58
CA VAL A 188 -2.97 10.53 7.70
C VAL A 188 -1.74 9.95 8.41
N ALA A 189 -0.94 10.77 9.08
CA ALA A 189 0.26 10.32 9.78
C ALA A 189 -0.04 9.24 10.83
N VAL A 190 -1.03 9.51 11.69
CA VAL A 190 -1.44 8.59 12.75
C VAL A 190 -2.13 7.35 12.18
N ASN A 191 -2.98 7.52 11.17
CA ASN A 191 -3.63 6.38 10.52
C ASN A 191 -2.63 5.47 9.83
N ASN A 192 -1.56 6.01 9.25
CA ASN A 192 -0.54 5.19 8.61
C ASN A 192 0.17 4.26 9.61
N ALA A 193 0.44 4.73 10.83
CA ALA A 193 0.97 3.88 11.91
C ALA A 193 -0.04 2.79 12.33
N LEU A 194 -1.33 3.13 12.36
CA LEU A 194 -2.41 2.20 12.71
C LEU A 194 -2.78 1.21 11.60
N ASN A 195 -2.53 1.56 10.34
CA ASN A 195 -2.95 0.76 9.21
C ASN A 195 -2.35 -0.65 9.26
N ASP A 196 -1.09 -0.76 9.66
CA ASP A 196 -0.38 -2.04 9.82
C ASP A 196 -1.01 -2.94 10.91
N LEU A 197 -1.75 -2.36 11.86
CA LEU A 197 -2.55 -3.10 12.84
C LEU A 197 -3.93 -3.44 12.25
N TYR A 198 -4.57 -2.47 11.58
CA TYR A 198 -5.88 -2.64 10.96
C TYR A 198 -5.87 -3.74 9.90
N VAL A 199 -4.82 -3.84 9.08
CA VAL A 199 -4.70 -4.91 8.09
C VAL A 199 -4.67 -6.28 8.75
N LYS A 200 -4.23 -6.41 10.01
CA LYS A 200 -4.23 -7.68 10.75
C LYS A 200 -5.52 -7.95 11.54
N GLY A 201 -6.51 -7.06 11.45
CA GLY A 201 -7.82 -7.22 12.12
C GLY A 201 -7.94 -6.59 13.51
N VAL A 202 -6.89 -5.92 13.99
CA VAL A 202 -6.93 -5.21 15.28
C VAL A 202 -7.87 -4.01 15.16
N HIS A 203 -8.97 -4.01 15.91
CA HIS A 203 -9.95 -2.91 15.88
C HIS A 203 -10.51 -2.54 17.27
N LYS A 204 -10.07 -3.24 18.32
CA LYS A 204 -10.43 -2.99 19.73
C LYS A 204 -9.17 -2.78 20.54
N GLY A 205 -9.28 -2.09 21.67
CA GLY A 205 -8.17 -1.93 22.61
C GLY A 205 -6.94 -1.26 21.98
N VAL A 206 -7.16 -0.36 21.02
CA VAL A 206 -6.07 0.35 20.36
C VAL A 206 -5.53 1.41 21.31
N GLU A 207 -4.24 1.35 21.57
CA GLU A 207 -3.48 2.34 22.31
C GLU A 207 -2.49 3.04 21.37
N ILE A 208 -2.37 4.34 21.54
CA ILE A 208 -1.62 5.20 20.62
C ILE A 208 -0.70 6.07 21.45
N ALA A 209 0.61 5.96 21.24
CA ALA A 209 1.63 6.85 21.76
C ALA A 209 2.05 7.84 20.66
N PRO A 210 1.48 9.06 20.62
CA PRO A 210 1.77 10.04 19.58
C PRO A 210 3.26 10.32 19.45
N VAL A 211 3.72 10.59 18.23
CA VAL A 211 5.08 11.03 17.94
C VAL A 211 4.97 12.31 17.13
N TYR A 212 5.33 13.43 17.73
CA TYR A 212 5.25 14.72 17.07
C TYR A 212 6.42 15.65 17.43
N ASP A 213 6.77 16.49 16.47
CA ASP A 213 7.75 17.55 16.63
C ASP A 213 7.51 18.63 15.58
N ALA A 214 7.92 19.87 15.87
CA ALA A 214 7.85 20.99 14.95
C ALA A 214 8.69 22.15 15.50
N PRO A 215 9.17 23.06 14.63
CA PRO A 215 9.71 24.34 15.09
C PRO A 215 8.66 25.19 15.81
N GLU A 216 9.11 26.07 16.71
CA GLU A 216 8.26 27.13 17.25
C GLU A 216 7.93 28.18 16.17
N PRO A 217 6.73 28.79 16.17
CA PRO A 217 5.63 28.65 17.15
C PRO A 217 4.62 27.53 16.80
N TYR A 218 4.94 26.61 15.89
CA TYR A 218 3.98 25.61 15.38
C TYR A 218 3.79 24.41 16.30
N ARG A 219 4.79 24.09 17.12
CA ARG A 219 4.81 22.91 18.01
C ARG A 219 3.54 22.71 18.83
N PRO A 220 2.95 23.72 19.51
CA PRO A 220 1.72 23.52 20.28
C PRO A 220 0.51 23.14 19.42
N ARG A 221 0.43 23.66 18.19
CA ARG A 221 -0.68 23.39 17.27
C ARG A 221 -0.54 22.02 16.59
N VAL A 222 0.69 21.66 16.22
CA VAL A 222 1.02 20.30 15.73
C VAL A 222 0.70 19.25 16.80
N LYS A 223 1.10 19.50 18.06
CA LYS A 223 0.73 18.65 19.21
C LYS A 223 -0.78 18.46 19.27
N ALA A 224 -1.55 19.56 19.28
CA ALA A 224 -3.00 19.51 19.38
C ALA A 224 -3.64 18.71 18.24
N ALA A 225 -3.15 18.87 17.00
CA ALA A 225 -3.67 18.14 15.85
C ALA A 225 -3.44 16.63 15.96
N VAL A 226 -2.21 16.20 16.31
CA VAL A 226 -1.86 14.78 16.43
C VAL A 226 -2.56 14.12 17.62
N GLU A 227 -2.58 14.77 18.79
CA GLU A 227 -3.23 14.23 20.00
C GLU A 227 -4.75 14.17 19.84
N SER A 228 -5.36 15.20 19.25
CA SER A 228 -6.82 15.23 19.00
C SER A 228 -7.23 14.05 18.11
N HIS A 229 -6.55 13.85 16.97
CA HIS A 229 -6.86 12.72 16.09
C HIS A 229 -6.60 11.38 16.77
N SER A 230 -5.46 11.23 17.48
CA SER A 230 -5.15 10.00 18.23
C SER A 230 -6.25 9.65 19.25
N SER A 231 -6.71 10.63 20.01
CA SER A 231 -7.77 10.44 21.02
C SER A 231 -9.13 10.06 20.42
N SER A 232 -9.37 10.38 19.15
CA SER A 232 -10.59 9.99 18.45
C SER A 232 -10.60 8.51 18.01
N LEU A 233 -9.43 7.86 17.98
CA LEU A 233 -9.25 6.50 17.47
C LEU A 233 -9.03 5.46 18.57
N GLY A 234 -8.37 5.85 19.66
CA GLY A 234 -7.99 4.94 20.74
C GLY A 234 -7.52 5.65 21.99
N ARG A 235 -7.06 4.88 22.97
CA ARG A 235 -6.51 5.43 24.21
C ARG A 235 -5.15 6.07 23.93
N VAL A 236 -5.00 7.34 24.26
CA VAL A 236 -3.71 8.03 24.16
C VAL A 236 -2.81 7.62 25.32
N VAL A 237 -1.57 7.25 24.99
CA VAL A 237 -0.51 6.88 25.92
C VAL A 237 0.48 8.01 25.96
N GLU A 238 0.68 8.58 27.15
CA GLU A 238 1.67 9.63 27.34
C GLU A 238 3.09 9.05 27.23
N ALA A 239 3.88 9.64 26.35
CA ALA A 239 5.26 9.24 26.12
C ALA A 239 6.13 10.48 25.82
N PRO A 240 7.42 10.46 26.19
CA PRO A 240 8.38 11.48 25.78
C PRO A 240 8.31 11.80 24.28
N GLN A 241 8.69 13.02 23.92
CA GLN A 241 8.72 13.53 22.54
C GLN A 241 10.15 13.93 22.17
N PRO A 242 10.54 13.90 20.87
CA PRO A 242 11.93 14.07 20.45
C PRO A 242 12.50 15.47 20.77
N GLY A 243 11.68 16.52 20.70
CA GLY A 243 12.07 17.87 21.14
C GLY A 243 13.21 18.51 20.32
N ARG A 244 13.32 18.19 19.04
CA ARG A 244 14.38 18.64 18.13
C ARG A 244 14.01 19.85 17.28
N GLY A 245 12.74 20.28 17.31
CA GLY A 245 12.29 21.44 16.54
C GLY A 245 12.39 21.18 15.03
N TYR A 246 12.00 19.99 14.62
CA TYR A 246 12.00 19.51 13.24
C TYR A 246 10.67 18.82 13.00
N LEU A 247 9.97 19.09 11.88
CA LEU A 247 8.61 18.59 11.71
C LEU A 247 8.57 17.06 11.66
N LEU A 248 7.73 16.48 12.50
CA LEU A 248 7.46 15.05 12.59
C LEU A 248 6.01 14.85 13.01
N LEU A 249 5.31 13.94 12.35
CA LEU A 249 3.93 13.59 12.62
C LEU A 249 3.80 12.07 12.56
N GLY A 250 3.07 11.47 13.50
CA GLY A 250 2.79 10.04 13.48
C GLY A 250 2.55 9.50 14.87
N ALA A 251 2.74 8.20 15.03
CA ALA A 251 2.56 7.53 16.30
C ALA A 251 3.31 6.21 16.35
N THR A 252 3.47 5.70 17.56
CA THR A 252 3.55 4.27 17.78
C THR A 252 2.18 3.81 18.23
N ALA A 253 1.62 2.83 17.52
CA ALA A 253 0.32 2.27 17.82
C ALA A 253 0.48 0.80 18.21
N TYR A 254 -0.27 0.36 19.21
CA TYR A 254 -0.36 -1.04 19.58
C TYR A 254 -1.79 -1.42 19.96
N GLY A 255 -2.11 -2.69 19.84
CA GLY A 255 -3.44 -3.19 20.18
C GLY A 255 -3.44 -4.71 20.29
N VAL A 256 -4.59 -5.23 20.71
CA VAL A 256 -4.75 -6.65 21.02
C VAL A 256 -5.59 -7.33 19.94
N LEU A 257 -5.20 -8.54 19.58
CA LEU A 257 -5.95 -9.44 18.72
C LEU A 257 -6.17 -10.76 19.46
N ASP A 258 -7.42 -11.06 19.79
CA ASP A 258 -7.87 -12.31 20.42
C ASP A 258 -8.20 -13.41 19.38
N ARG A 259 -7.60 -13.29 18.18
CA ARG A 259 -7.75 -14.18 17.02
C ARG A 259 -6.38 -14.56 16.49
N GLU A 260 -6.29 -15.63 15.71
CA GLU A 260 -5.07 -15.89 14.95
C GLU A 260 -4.86 -14.81 13.87
N PRO A 261 -3.69 -14.16 13.79
CA PRO A 261 -3.45 -13.11 12.80
C PRO A 261 -3.42 -13.69 11.38
N PRO A 262 -3.86 -12.93 10.36
CA PRO A 262 -3.89 -13.36 8.95
C PRO A 262 -2.47 -13.43 8.37
N THR A 263 -1.72 -14.43 8.81
CA THR A 263 -0.31 -14.69 8.46
C THR A 263 -0.13 -16.13 7.98
N PHE A 264 -1.20 -16.74 7.47
CA PHE A 264 -1.26 -18.12 6.97
C PHE A 264 -0.70 -18.25 5.55
N TYR A 265 0.44 -17.62 5.27
CA TYR A 265 1.06 -17.58 3.94
C TYR A 265 1.28 -18.98 3.36
N ASN A 266 1.69 -19.94 4.19
CA ASN A 266 1.90 -21.32 3.77
C ASN A 266 0.60 -22.08 3.42
N ARG A 267 -0.58 -21.53 3.75
CA ARG A 267 -1.89 -22.11 3.41
C ARG A 267 -2.50 -21.54 2.13
N ILE A 268 -1.93 -20.45 1.60
CA ILE A 268 -2.34 -19.89 0.31
C ILE A 268 -1.96 -20.87 -0.80
N GLY A 269 -2.88 -21.11 -1.73
CA GLY A 269 -2.71 -22.05 -2.84
C GLY A 269 -3.79 -21.90 -3.91
N GLU A 270 -4.00 -22.93 -4.71
CA GLU A 270 -5.09 -22.95 -5.71
C GLU A 270 -6.46 -22.71 -5.05
N GLY A 271 -7.37 -22.04 -5.77
CA GLY A 271 -8.67 -21.62 -5.25
C GLY A 271 -8.65 -20.31 -4.45
N PHE A 272 -7.47 -19.73 -4.20
CA PHE A 272 -7.37 -18.41 -3.58
C PHE A 272 -7.44 -17.28 -4.61
N VAL A 273 -8.11 -16.20 -4.22
CA VAL A 273 -8.23 -14.96 -4.99
C VAL A 273 -7.60 -13.78 -4.25
N VAL A 274 -7.30 -12.73 -5.00
CA VAL A 274 -6.73 -11.48 -4.48
C VAL A 274 -7.80 -10.40 -4.58
N LEU A 275 -8.23 -9.90 -3.43
CA LEU A 275 -9.17 -8.80 -3.29
C LEU A 275 -8.44 -7.54 -2.82
N VAL A 276 -8.84 -6.37 -3.32
CA VAL A 276 -8.44 -5.07 -2.73
C VAL A 276 -9.67 -4.31 -2.26
N THR A 277 -9.55 -3.55 -1.18
CA THR A 277 -10.69 -2.82 -0.58
C THR A 277 -11.09 -1.56 -1.36
N ARG A 278 -10.17 -0.98 -2.13
CA ARG A 278 -10.39 0.21 -2.97
C ARG A 278 -9.26 0.37 -4.00
N PRO A 279 -9.43 1.21 -5.03
CA PRO A 279 -8.33 1.64 -5.89
C PRO A 279 -7.22 2.35 -5.08
N PHE A 280 -5.97 2.17 -5.49
CA PHE A 280 -4.77 2.71 -4.83
C PHE A 280 -4.01 3.70 -5.74
N GLY A 281 -2.79 4.10 -5.37
CA GLY A 281 -1.98 5.07 -6.12
C GLY A 281 -2.11 6.50 -5.58
N GLU A 282 -2.38 6.64 -4.28
CA GLU A 282 -2.55 7.93 -3.59
C GLU A 282 -1.34 8.85 -3.80
N LEU A 283 -0.11 8.31 -3.72
CA LEU A 283 1.11 9.12 -3.79
C LEU A 283 1.34 9.75 -5.16
N ALA A 284 0.76 9.20 -6.23
CA ALA A 284 0.86 9.78 -7.56
C ALA A 284 0.27 11.20 -7.62
N TYR A 285 -0.75 11.50 -6.82
CA TYR A 285 -1.34 12.85 -6.74
C TYR A 285 -0.36 13.85 -6.13
N PHE A 286 0.24 13.52 -4.99
CA PHE A 286 1.07 14.48 -4.25
C PHE A 286 2.42 14.70 -4.93
N THR A 287 3.06 13.64 -5.44
CA THR A 287 4.32 13.76 -6.18
C THR A 287 4.12 14.55 -7.48
N THR A 288 3.04 14.28 -8.22
CA THR A 288 2.71 15.05 -9.44
C THR A 288 2.42 16.50 -9.10
N TYR A 289 1.70 16.78 -8.01
CA TYR A 289 1.42 18.16 -7.56
C TYR A 289 2.70 18.98 -7.32
N VAL A 290 3.70 18.41 -6.66
CA VAL A 290 4.99 19.08 -6.50
C VAL A 290 5.68 19.28 -7.83
N ALA A 291 5.75 18.24 -8.67
CA ALA A 291 6.45 18.31 -9.94
C ALA A 291 5.88 19.41 -10.86
N VAL A 292 4.55 19.45 -11.05
CA VAL A 292 3.87 20.49 -11.85
C VAL A 292 3.81 21.86 -11.14
N GLY A 293 4.10 21.90 -9.84
CA GLY A 293 4.30 23.12 -9.07
C GLY A 293 5.69 23.74 -9.29
N THR A 294 6.69 22.91 -9.58
CA THR A 294 8.09 23.32 -9.80
C THR A 294 8.44 23.59 -11.27
N ASP A 295 7.67 23.06 -12.22
CA ASP A 295 7.97 23.11 -13.66
C ASP A 295 6.74 23.54 -14.49
N GLU A 296 6.85 24.69 -15.18
CA GLU A 296 5.78 25.24 -16.02
C GLU A 296 5.53 24.44 -17.31
N GLU A 297 6.55 23.80 -17.88
CA GLU A 297 6.38 22.96 -19.07
C GLU A 297 5.65 21.68 -18.71
N LEU A 298 6.02 21.08 -17.58
CA LEU A 298 5.36 19.91 -17.04
C LEU A 298 3.90 20.20 -16.67
N LEU A 299 3.61 21.38 -16.11
CA LEU A 299 2.23 21.84 -15.88
C LEU A 299 1.44 21.90 -17.18
N LYS A 300 1.96 22.57 -18.22
CA LYS A 300 1.26 22.68 -19.51
C LYS A 300 1.02 21.31 -20.14
N ALA A 301 1.99 20.39 -20.00
CA ALA A 301 1.85 19.01 -20.45
C ALA A 301 0.75 18.27 -19.67
N PHE A 302 0.70 18.44 -18.35
CA PHE A 302 -0.32 17.86 -17.48
C PHE A 302 -1.73 18.36 -17.84
N GLU A 303 -1.92 19.68 -17.95
CA GLU A 303 -3.22 20.26 -18.27
C GLU A 303 -3.72 19.86 -19.65
N LYS A 304 -2.81 19.68 -20.60
CA LYS A 304 -3.12 19.23 -21.95
C LYS A 304 -3.50 17.74 -22.01
N SER A 305 -2.89 16.88 -21.20
CA SER A 305 -2.98 15.43 -21.35
C SER A 305 -3.79 14.71 -20.26
N VAL A 306 -3.97 15.34 -19.09
CA VAL A 306 -4.62 14.75 -17.92
C VAL A 306 -5.86 15.54 -17.55
N MET A 307 -5.70 16.75 -16.98
CA MET A 307 -6.81 17.62 -16.58
C MET A 307 -6.34 19.03 -16.18
N PRO A 308 -7.22 20.05 -16.17
CA PRO A 308 -6.91 21.37 -15.61
C PRO A 308 -6.43 21.30 -14.15
N ILE A 309 -5.50 22.19 -13.77
CA ILE A 309 -4.87 22.14 -12.44
C ILE A 309 -5.87 22.32 -11.29
N GLU A 310 -6.92 23.14 -11.46
CA GLU A 310 -7.94 23.38 -10.44
C GLU A 310 -8.74 22.10 -10.13
N ARG A 311 -9.02 21.31 -11.17
CA ARG A 311 -9.68 20.02 -11.01
C ARG A 311 -8.76 19.02 -10.31
N PHE A 312 -7.49 19.01 -10.67
CA PHE A 312 -6.50 18.15 -10.04
C PHE A 312 -6.32 18.45 -8.55
N GLU A 313 -6.24 19.73 -8.16
CA GLU A 313 -6.18 20.13 -6.76
C GLU A 313 -7.42 19.70 -5.96
N ALA A 314 -8.61 19.74 -6.56
CA ALA A 314 -9.85 19.25 -5.95
C ALA A 314 -9.86 17.72 -5.78
N GLU A 315 -9.41 16.96 -6.79
CA GLU A 315 -9.26 15.50 -6.68
C GLU A 315 -8.20 15.14 -5.63
N LYS A 316 -7.04 15.82 -5.62
CA LYS A 316 -5.98 15.65 -4.60
C LYS A 316 -6.50 15.85 -3.19
N LYS A 317 -7.29 16.91 -2.95
CA LYS A 317 -7.91 17.15 -1.64
C LYS A 317 -8.82 15.99 -1.22
N SER A 318 -9.61 15.47 -2.15
CA SER A 318 -10.48 14.31 -1.90
C SER A 318 -9.67 13.04 -1.57
N VAL A 319 -8.50 12.87 -2.21
CA VAL A 319 -7.55 11.78 -1.90
C VAL A 319 -6.93 11.97 -0.52
N LEU A 320 -6.56 13.19 -0.13
CA LEU A 320 -6.06 13.48 1.21
C LEU A 320 -7.11 13.17 2.28
N GLU A 321 -8.37 13.55 2.05
CA GLU A 321 -9.51 13.22 2.92
C GLU A 321 -9.76 11.71 3.00
N LEU A 322 -9.56 10.98 1.90
CA LEU A 322 -9.63 9.52 1.87
C LEU A 322 -8.50 8.87 2.69
N MET A 323 -7.27 9.39 2.58
CA MET A 323 -6.13 8.94 3.38
C MET A 323 -6.27 9.31 4.87
N ALA A 324 -7.00 10.37 5.19
CA ALA A 324 -7.27 10.77 6.58
C ALA A 324 -8.33 9.88 7.27
N ARG A 325 -8.94 8.92 6.56
CA ARG A 325 -9.90 7.97 7.14
C ARG A 325 -9.18 6.71 7.67
N PRO A 326 -9.51 6.25 8.89
CA PRO A 326 -8.96 5.00 9.42
C PRO A 326 -9.63 3.78 8.75
N ASN A 327 -8.86 2.73 8.51
CA ASN A 327 -9.36 1.45 7.99
C ASN A 327 -10.00 0.55 9.09
N VAL A 328 -10.56 1.13 10.16
CA VAL A 328 -11.10 0.38 11.32
C VAL A 328 -12.27 -0.55 10.94
N ASP A 329 -13.14 -0.12 10.02
CA ASP A 329 -14.25 -0.97 9.56
C ASP A 329 -13.77 -2.10 8.65
N VAL A 330 -12.68 -1.90 7.90
CA VAL A 330 -12.00 -2.98 7.17
C VAL A 330 -11.41 -3.98 8.15
N ALA A 331 -10.75 -3.50 9.21
CA ALA A 331 -10.19 -4.35 10.27
C ALA A 331 -11.26 -5.22 10.93
N ARG A 332 -12.47 -4.69 11.17
CA ARG A 332 -13.62 -5.47 11.67
C ARG A 332 -14.02 -6.59 10.71
N VAL A 333 -14.13 -6.29 9.42
CA VAL A 333 -14.45 -7.32 8.41
C VAL A 333 -13.36 -8.39 8.37
N ILE A 334 -12.09 -8.01 8.45
CA ILE A 334 -10.99 -8.98 8.50
C ILE A 334 -11.11 -9.85 9.75
N TYR A 335 -11.25 -9.22 10.93
CA TYR A 335 -11.37 -9.86 12.23
C TYR A 335 -12.46 -10.94 12.27
N ASP A 336 -13.63 -10.65 11.71
CA ASP A 336 -14.76 -11.57 11.72
C ASP A 336 -14.55 -12.85 10.88
N HIS A 337 -13.48 -12.90 10.07
CA HIS A 337 -13.07 -14.07 9.30
C HIS A 337 -11.66 -14.53 9.70
N LEU A 338 -11.23 -14.25 10.93
CA LEU A 338 -10.03 -14.86 11.51
C LEU A 338 -10.41 -16.06 12.38
N PRO A 339 -9.58 -17.11 12.42
CA PRO A 339 -9.77 -18.20 13.38
C PRO A 339 -9.75 -17.67 14.81
N GLU A 340 -10.54 -18.29 15.69
CA GLU A 340 -10.38 -18.11 17.14
C GLU A 340 -8.93 -18.41 17.56
N TYR A 341 -8.49 -17.85 18.69
CA TYR A 341 -7.16 -18.15 19.22
C TYR A 341 -6.94 -19.66 19.41
N GLY A 342 -5.89 -20.21 18.79
CA GLY A 342 -5.58 -21.64 18.80
C GLY A 342 -6.43 -22.52 17.87
N GLU A 343 -7.42 -21.96 17.17
CA GLU A 343 -8.23 -22.67 16.18
C GLU A 343 -7.39 -23.01 14.93
N ARG A 344 -7.74 -24.11 14.27
CA ARG A 344 -7.13 -24.47 12.99
C ARG A 344 -7.68 -23.59 11.87
N PHE A 345 -6.77 -23.10 11.04
CA PHE A 345 -7.13 -22.42 9.80
C PHE A 345 -7.99 -23.29 8.86
N ASP A 346 -9.09 -22.72 8.36
CA ASP A 346 -10.02 -23.28 7.39
C ASP A 346 -10.06 -22.32 6.20
N PRO A 347 -9.61 -22.72 5.00
CA PRO A 347 -9.59 -21.83 3.85
C PRO A 347 -10.96 -21.29 3.45
N GLU A 348 -12.05 -22.02 3.71
CA GLU A 348 -13.40 -21.61 3.27
C GLU A 348 -14.08 -20.65 4.26
N ALA A 349 -13.61 -20.58 5.50
CA ALA A 349 -14.15 -19.70 6.54
C ALA A 349 -13.19 -18.55 6.89
N HIS A 350 -11.90 -18.69 6.64
CA HIS A 350 -10.87 -17.79 7.16
C HIS A 350 -10.05 -17.07 6.08
N ILE A 351 -9.75 -15.80 6.34
CA ILE A 351 -8.81 -15.01 5.53
C ILE A 351 -7.38 -15.48 5.83
N ALA A 352 -6.63 -15.85 4.79
CA ALA A 352 -5.29 -16.39 4.97
C ALA A 352 -4.24 -15.31 5.22
N ALA A 353 -4.25 -14.26 4.41
CA ALA A 353 -3.29 -13.17 4.53
C ALA A 353 -3.88 -11.84 4.12
N THR A 354 -3.34 -10.80 4.75
CA THR A 354 -3.65 -9.41 4.44
C THR A 354 -2.36 -8.59 4.45
N ILE A 355 -2.32 -7.59 3.57
CA ILE A 355 -1.21 -6.66 3.46
C ILE A 355 -1.72 -5.29 3.05
N ASP A 356 -1.04 -4.25 3.50
CA ASP A 356 -1.32 -2.89 3.11
C ASP A 356 -0.76 -2.59 1.71
N VAL A 357 -1.48 -1.80 0.91
CA VAL A 357 -0.99 -1.33 -0.39
C VAL A 357 -0.46 0.09 -0.23
N SER A 358 0.77 0.22 0.30
CA SER A 358 1.42 1.50 0.59
C SER A 358 2.62 1.79 -0.32
N GLY A 359 3.80 2.05 0.25
CA GLY A 359 4.99 2.51 -0.45
C GLY A 359 5.43 1.60 -1.61
N PRO A 360 5.40 0.26 -1.48
CA PRO A 360 5.73 -0.64 -2.58
C PRO A 360 4.65 -0.76 -3.67
N GLY A 361 3.46 -0.16 -3.51
CA GLY A 361 2.39 -0.19 -4.51
C GLY A 361 2.02 -1.62 -4.94
N VAL A 362 2.01 -1.88 -6.25
CA VAL A 362 1.68 -3.19 -6.84
C VAL A 362 2.67 -4.30 -6.43
N PHE A 363 3.86 -3.96 -5.92
CA PHE A 363 4.84 -4.96 -5.52
C PHE A 363 4.46 -5.71 -4.24
N VAL A 364 3.51 -5.22 -3.44
CA VAL A 364 3.05 -5.92 -2.23
C VAL A 364 2.45 -7.30 -2.56
N PHE A 365 1.81 -7.46 -3.72
CA PHE A 365 1.29 -8.75 -4.17
C PHE A 365 2.43 -9.74 -4.47
N LYS A 366 3.56 -9.24 -4.97
CA LYS A 366 4.77 -10.04 -5.20
C LYS A 366 5.40 -10.46 -3.87
N GLU A 367 5.45 -9.56 -2.88
CA GLU A 367 5.95 -9.89 -1.53
C GLU A 367 5.14 -11.02 -0.90
N VAL A 368 3.81 -10.98 -1.00
CA VAL A 368 2.95 -12.07 -0.51
C VAL A 368 3.17 -13.36 -1.32
N ALA A 369 3.27 -13.27 -2.65
CA ALA A 369 3.52 -14.42 -3.52
C ALA A 369 4.84 -15.14 -3.14
N GLU A 370 5.93 -14.39 -2.98
CA GLU A 370 7.24 -14.91 -2.56
C GLU A 370 7.17 -15.57 -1.19
N ARG A 371 6.51 -14.91 -0.23
CA ARG A 371 6.38 -15.42 1.13
C ARG A 371 5.54 -16.69 1.22
N ALA A 372 4.49 -16.78 0.41
CA ALA A 372 3.60 -17.93 0.37
C ALA A 372 4.13 -19.08 -0.52
N GLY A 373 5.19 -18.84 -1.31
CA GLY A 373 5.71 -19.83 -2.26
C GLY A 373 4.66 -20.16 -3.34
N VAL A 374 3.99 -19.14 -3.85
CA VAL A 374 2.95 -19.25 -4.89
C VAL A 374 3.20 -18.25 -6.00
N ASP A 375 2.67 -18.53 -7.19
CA ASP A 375 2.60 -17.54 -8.26
C ASP A 375 1.21 -16.87 -8.25
N VAL A 376 1.18 -15.57 -8.52
CA VAL A 376 -0.03 -14.74 -8.52
C VAL A 376 -0.23 -14.09 -9.88
N GLU A 377 -1.46 -14.09 -10.36
CA GLU A 377 -1.87 -13.41 -11.59
C GLU A 377 -2.91 -12.34 -11.25
N LEU A 378 -2.60 -11.07 -11.55
CA LEU A 378 -3.54 -9.97 -11.50
C LEU A 378 -4.09 -9.70 -12.91
N TRP A 379 -5.41 -9.59 -13.03
CA TRP A 379 -6.08 -9.11 -14.25
C TRP A 379 -6.44 -7.63 -14.21
N ASP A 380 -6.34 -6.99 -13.03
CA ASP A 380 -6.58 -5.57 -12.85
C ASP A 380 -5.62 -4.97 -11.82
N VAL A 381 -5.31 -3.68 -11.99
CA VAL A 381 -4.52 -2.86 -11.06
C VAL A 381 -5.31 -1.57 -10.88
N PRO A 382 -6.33 -1.56 -10.00
CA PRO A 382 -7.25 -0.44 -9.90
C PRO A 382 -6.55 0.77 -9.25
N LEU A 383 -6.42 1.85 -10.00
CA LEU A 383 -5.83 3.10 -9.54
C LEU A 383 -6.91 4.16 -9.34
N LEU A 384 -6.72 5.04 -8.35
CA LEU A 384 -7.61 6.17 -8.08
C LEU A 384 -7.82 7.04 -9.33
N ASN A 385 -6.73 7.29 -10.06
CA ASN A 385 -6.78 7.90 -11.38
C ASN A 385 -5.63 7.40 -12.27
N PRO A 386 -5.92 6.47 -13.20
CA PRO A 386 -4.93 5.91 -14.11
C PRO A 386 -4.20 6.95 -14.97
N ALA A 387 -4.83 8.10 -15.28
CA ALA A 387 -4.20 9.14 -16.09
C ALA A 387 -3.14 9.91 -15.30
N VAL A 388 -3.40 10.21 -14.02
CA VAL A 388 -2.43 10.82 -13.10
C VAL A 388 -1.23 9.88 -12.90
N SER A 389 -1.47 8.61 -12.56
CA SER A 389 -0.38 7.64 -12.38
C SER A 389 0.44 7.43 -13.66
N ARG A 390 -0.21 7.36 -14.82
CA ARG A 390 0.48 7.25 -16.11
C ARG A 390 1.33 8.48 -16.40
N PHE A 391 0.82 9.67 -16.12
CA PHE A 391 1.58 10.92 -16.27
C PHE A 391 2.79 10.95 -15.35
N ALA A 392 2.61 10.55 -14.08
CA ALA A 392 3.69 10.47 -13.10
C ALA A 392 4.81 9.53 -13.57
N ALA A 393 4.46 8.34 -14.04
CA ALA A 393 5.43 7.37 -14.55
C ALA A 393 6.09 7.84 -15.87
N ALA A 394 5.31 8.33 -16.84
CA ALA A 394 5.82 8.71 -18.15
C ALA A 394 6.80 9.90 -18.09
N ASN A 395 6.66 10.77 -17.11
CA ASN A 395 7.55 11.91 -16.88
C ASN A 395 8.60 11.66 -15.79
N TYR A 396 8.82 10.39 -15.38
CA TYR A 396 9.79 9.99 -14.36
C TYR A 396 9.63 10.74 -13.03
N ILE A 397 8.41 11.19 -12.70
CA ILE A 397 8.11 11.87 -11.44
C ILE A 397 8.27 10.89 -10.27
N MET A 398 7.90 9.63 -10.48
CA MET A 398 8.12 8.56 -9.51
C MET A 398 8.38 7.21 -10.18
N PRO A 399 9.19 6.32 -9.56
CA PRO A 399 9.55 5.02 -10.11
C PRO A 399 8.38 4.05 -10.20
N ASP A 400 7.45 4.12 -9.25
CA ASP A 400 6.24 3.33 -9.16
C ASP A 400 5.05 4.22 -8.83
N ALA A 401 4.22 4.53 -9.84
CA ALA A 401 3.04 5.38 -9.69
C ALA A 401 1.79 4.64 -9.17
N THR A 402 1.97 3.41 -8.69
CA THR A 402 0.95 2.63 -7.98
C THR A 402 1.09 2.73 -6.45
N ALA A 403 2.15 3.36 -5.96
CA ALA A 403 2.40 3.52 -4.53
C ALA A 403 1.32 4.35 -3.82
N GLY A 404 1.00 3.95 -2.59
CA GLY A 404 0.02 4.57 -1.71
C GLY A 404 0.58 4.93 -0.32
N THR A 405 -0.27 5.49 0.53
CA THR A 405 0.00 5.76 1.95
C THR A 405 -1.33 5.72 2.70
N ASN A 406 -1.38 5.03 3.85
CA ASN A 406 -2.63 4.59 4.48
C ASN A 406 -3.62 4.05 3.42
N GLY A 407 -3.09 3.15 2.59
CA GLY A 407 -3.67 2.76 1.30
C GLY A 407 -4.79 1.73 1.39
N ALA A 408 -5.11 1.13 0.25
CA ALA A 408 -5.99 -0.02 0.18
C ALA A 408 -5.44 -1.21 0.98
N VAL A 409 -6.32 -2.14 1.37
CA VAL A 409 -5.91 -3.42 1.97
C VAL A 409 -6.08 -4.50 0.92
N ALA A 410 -5.02 -5.25 0.67
CA ALA A 410 -5.06 -6.46 -0.13
C ALA A 410 -5.35 -7.66 0.77
N ILE A 411 -6.29 -8.51 0.34
CA ILE A 411 -6.79 -9.66 1.10
C ILE A 411 -6.67 -10.90 0.21
N PHE A 412 -5.99 -11.93 0.74
CA PHE A 412 -5.85 -13.25 0.13
C PHE A 412 -6.76 -14.22 0.86
N LEU A 413 -7.77 -14.71 0.15
CA LEU A 413 -8.81 -15.59 0.69
C LEU A 413 -9.27 -16.60 -0.36
N HIS A 414 -9.92 -17.67 0.07
CA HIS A 414 -10.48 -18.67 -0.84
C HIS A 414 -11.67 -18.09 -1.62
N GLU A 415 -11.85 -18.49 -2.87
CA GLU A 415 -12.90 -17.97 -3.77
C GLU A 415 -14.31 -18.13 -3.19
N ARG A 416 -14.56 -19.19 -2.41
CA ARG A 416 -15.85 -19.42 -1.73
C ARG A 416 -16.20 -18.37 -0.68
N LEU A 417 -15.20 -17.71 -0.10
CA LEU A 417 -15.38 -16.66 0.89
C LEU A 417 -15.47 -15.25 0.25
N ALA A 418 -15.14 -15.13 -1.04
CA ALA A 418 -14.97 -13.83 -1.69
C ALA A 418 -16.25 -13.00 -1.79
N ASP A 419 -17.37 -13.62 -2.17
CA ASP A 419 -18.63 -12.91 -2.33
C ASP A 419 -19.13 -12.33 -1.00
N GLU A 420 -18.98 -13.08 0.10
CA GLU A 420 -19.34 -12.61 1.44
C GLU A 420 -18.49 -11.41 1.85
N VAL A 421 -17.16 -11.53 1.79
CA VAL A 421 -16.23 -10.46 2.17
C VAL A 421 -16.45 -9.21 1.30
N LEU A 422 -16.62 -9.38 -0.02
CA LEU A 422 -16.96 -8.29 -0.94
C LEU A 422 -18.26 -7.59 -0.54
N GLN A 423 -19.32 -8.34 -0.23
CA GLN A 423 -20.62 -7.78 0.13
C GLN A 423 -20.52 -6.95 1.41
N ARG A 424 -19.76 -7.44 2.40
CA ARG A 424 -19.55 -6.73 3.68
C ARG A 424 -18.74 -5.46 3.48
N LEU A 425 -17.63 -5.52 2.74
CA LEU A 425 -16.80 -4.35 2.42
C LEU A 425 -17.57 -3.31 1.60
N SER A 426 -18.44 -3.75 0.68
CA SER A 426 -19.23 -2.85 -0.18
C SER A 426 -20.26 -2.00 0.59
N ARG A 427 -20.58 -2.37 1.85
CA ARG A 427 -21.47 -1.58 2.72
C ARG A 427 -20.74 -0.43 3.42
N ILE A 428 -19.41 -0.48 3.48
CA ILE A 428 -18.62 0.60 4.06
C ILE A 428 -18.62 1.74 3.02
N PRO A 429 -19.07 2.96 3.39
CA PRO A 429 -18.97 4.11 2.49
C PRO A 429 -17.52 4.27 2.01
N HIS A 430 -17.23 5.00 0.94
CA HIS A 430 -15.85 5.27 0.45
C HIS A 430 -14.99 4.06 -0.02
N LEU A 431 -15.38 2.81 0.25
CA LEU A 431 -14.74 1.63 -0.34
C LEU A 431 -15.30 1.31 -1.73
N ARG A 432 -14.50 0.61 -2.52
CA ARG A 432 -14.89 0.04 -3.82
C ARG A 432 -14.15 -1.28 -3.97
N PRO A 433 -14.54 -2.30 -3.19
CA PRO A 433 -13.79 -3.54 -3.15
C PRO A 433 -13.95 -4.31 -4.46
N SER A 434 -12.87 -4.95 -4.90
CA SER A 434 -12.90 -5.76 -6.12
C SER A 434 -11.90 -6.91 -6.03
N VAL A 435 -12.23 -8.02 -6.68
CA VAL A 435 -11.27 -9.10 -6.94
C VAL A 435 -10.48 -8.74 -8.19
N ILE A 436 -9.17 -8.66 -8.03
CA ILE A 436 -8.24 -8.14 -9.05
C ILE A 436 -7.30 -9.21 -9.60
N GLY A 437 -7.30 -10.40 -8.97
CA GLY A 437 -6.37 -11.46 -9.32
C GLY A 437 -6.69 -12.78 -8.64
N ARG A 438 -5.86 -13.78 -8.95
CA ARG A 438 -5.90 -15.12 -8.37
C ARG A 438 -4.51 -15.64 -8.06
N VAL A 439 -4.47 -16.62 -7.17
CA VAL A 439 -3.30 -17.46 -6.96
C VAL A 439 -3.33 -18.56 -8.01
N VAL A 440 -2.26 -18.65 -8.81
CA VAL A 440 -2.15 -19.63 -9.91
C VAL A 440 -1.87 -21.03 -9.36
N GLY A 441 -1.06 -21.11 -8.30
CA GLY A 441 -0.63 -22.36 -7.69
C GLY A 441 0.71 -22.17 -6.98
N ARG A 442 1.30 -23.27 -6.50
CA ARG A 442 2.65 -23.24 -5.91
C ARG A 442 3.68 -22.79 -6.96
N GLY A 443 4.65 -21.99 -6.54
CA GLY A 443 5.58 -21.34 -7.46
C GLY A 443 6.75 -20.66 -6.76
N GLU A 444 7.45 -19.81 -7.51
CA GLU A 444 8.67 -19.13 -7.08
C GLU A 444 8.40 -17.71 -6.53
N GLY A 445 7.13 -17.32 -6.38
CA GLY A 445 6.77 -15.95 -6.00
C GLY A 445 6.66 -15.01 -7.19
N ARG A 446 6.24 -15.50 -8.35
CA ARG A 446 6.07 -14.69 -9.55
C ARG A 446 4.76 -13.89 -9.46
N LEU A 447 4.79 -12.67 -9.99
CA LEU A 447 3.62 -11.82 -10.11
C LEU A 447 3.42 -11.47 -11.59
N ALA A 448 2.36 -12.00 -12.19
CA ALA A 448 1.89 -11.59 -13.50
C ALA A 448 0.91 -10.42 -13.34
N VAL A 449 1.11 -9.36 -14.10
CA VAL A 449 0.24 -8.18 -14.12
C VAL A 449 -0.22 -7.86 -15.55
N PRO A 450 -1.33 -7.12 -15.73
CA PRO A 450 -1.76 -6.66 -17.05
C PRO A 450 -0.65 -5.83 -17.73
N ARG A 451 -0.49 -5.96 -19.06
CA ARG A 451 0.58 -5.27 -19.80
C ARG A 451 0.54 -3.75 -19.65
N ASP A 452 -0.66 -3.18 -19.54
CA ASP A 452 -0.89 -1.76 -19.32
C ASP A 452 -0.49 -1.30 -17.92
N ALA A 453 -0.44 -2.19 -16.93
CA ALA A 453 0.07 -1.87 -15.59
C ALA A 453 1.56 -1.50 -15.61
N LEU A 454 2.34 -2.04 -16.55
CA LEU A 454 3.76 -1.68 -16.73
C LEU A 454 3.95 -0.20 -17.10
N ALA A 455 2.92 0.46 -17.62
CA ALA A 455 2.96 1.88 -17.94
C ALA A 455 2.90 2.78 -16.69
N TYR A 456 2.61 2.23 -15.51
CA TYR A 456 2.65 2.94 -14.23
C TYR A 456 4.00 2.81 -13.51
N ILE A 457 4.92 2.02 -14.06
CA ILE A 457 6.26 1.82 -13.52
C ILE A 457 7.23 2.49 -14.48
N SER A 458 8.01 3.45 -14.01
CA SER A 458 9.00 4.16 -14.84
C SER A 458 10.40 3.56 -14.72
N SER A 459 10.69 2.88 -13.62
CA SER A 459 11.97 2.20 -13.40
C SER A 459 12.06 0.87 -14.15
N ASP A 460 13.05 0.73 -15.03
CA ASP A 460 13.26 -0.52 -15.77
C ASP A 460 13.61 -1.71 -14.86
N LYS A 461 14.41 -1.47 -13.81
CA LYS A 461 14.71 -2.48 -12.76
C LYS A 461 13.44 -2.99 -12.08
N LEU A 462 12.48 -2.10 -11.79
CA LEU A 462 11.20 -2.49 -11.20
C LEU A 462 10.31 -3.19 -12.23
N ARG A 463 10.31 -2.74 -13.49
CA ARG A 463 9.60 -3.44 -14.57
C ARG A 463 10.11 -4.85 -14.75
N GLU A 464 11.41 -5.10 -14.72
CA GLU A 464 11.99 -6.44 -14.80
C GLU A 464 11.48 -7.37 -13.70
N LYS A 465 11.26 -6.86 -12.48
CA LYS A 465 10.65 -7.66 -11.39
C LYS A 465 9.20 -8.08 -11.68
N LEU A 466 8.48 -7.34 -12.52
CA LEU A 466 7.12 -7.67 -13.00
C LEU A 466 7.13 -8.35 -14.38
N ALA A 467 8.19 -8.16 -15.16
CA ALA A 467 8.36 -8.60 -16.54
C ALA A 467 9.22 -9.86 -16.67
N GLY A 468 9.86 -10.33 -15.59
CA GLY A 468 10.29 -11.72 -15.42
C GLY A 468 9.12 -12.72 -15.53
N SER A 469 7.90 -12.19 -15.66
CA SER A 469 6.63 -12.81 -15.97
C SER A 469 6.25 -12.71 -17.47
N ALA A 470 7.18 -12.36 -18.37
CA ALA A 470 6.98 -12.65 -19.78
C ALA A 470 6.90 -14.18 -19.89
N PRO A 471 5.80 -14.74 -20.43
CA PRO A 471 5.72 -16.17 -20.60
C PRO A 471 6.92 -16.57 -21.45
N VAL A 472 7.73 -17.49 -20.92
CA VAL A 472 8.57 -18.32 -21.77
C VAL A 472 7.61 -18.86 -22.84
N LEU A 473 7.77 -18.34 -24.05
CA LEU A 473 6.93 -18.60 -25.20
C LEU A 473 6.69 -20.10 -25.35
N GLY A 474 5.41 -20.49 -25.49
CA GLY A 474 5.04 -21.66 -26.28
C GLY A 474 4.18 -22.75 -25.62
N GLY A 475 3.84 -22.66 -24.32
CA GLY A 475 3.28 -23.84 -23.62
C GLY A 475 1.81 -23.83 -23.21
N LEU A 476 1.27 -22.73 -22.69
CA LEU A 476 0.07 -22.81 -21.81
C LEU A 476 -1.02 -21.76 -22.06
N ALA A 477 -0.91 -20.92 -23.10
CA ALA A 477 -2.04 -20.10 -23.56
C ALA A 477 -3.18 -20.93 -24.22
N ALA A 478 -3.02 -22.25 -24.31
CA ALA A 478 -3.99 -23.17 -24.90
C ALA A 478 -5.09 -23.63 -23.93
N ALA A 479 -5.02 -23.31 -22.63
CA ALA A 479 -6.02 -23.76 -21.67
C ALA A 479 -7.06 -22.65 -21.37
N ARG A 480 -7.89 -22.30 -22.38
CA ARG A 480 -9.23 -21.62 -22.32
C ARG A 480 -9.49 -20.54 -23.39
N ALA A 481 -8.56 -20.29 -24.31
CA ALA A 481 -8.89 -19.45 -25.47
C ALA A 481 -10.02 -20.11 -26.29
N ALA A 482 -11.08 -19.36 -26.56
CA ALA A 482 -12.23 -19.80 -27.33
C ALA A 482 -12.58 -18.74 -28.38
N ARG A 483 -13.37 -19.16 -29.37
CA ARG A 483 -14.05 -18.27 -30.31
C ARG A 483 -15.54 -18.39 -30.05
N VAL A 484 -16.26 -17.28 -30.05
CA VAL A 484 -17.72 -17.26 -30.03
C VAL A 484 -18.23 -16.52 -31.26
N LYS A 485 -19.23 -17.13 -31.89
CA LYS A 485 -20.08 -16.49 -32.89
C LYS A 485 -21.48 -16.37 -32.31
N ALA A 486 -21.88 -15.15 -31.95
CA ALA A 486 -23.17 -14.88 -31.33
C ALA A 486 -24.04 -13.96 -32.20
N HIS A 487 -25.33 -14.23 -32.25
CA HIS A 487 -26.33 -13.37 -32.87
C HIS A 487 -27.19 -12.70 -31.80
N LEU A 488 -27.18 -11.37 -31.79
CA LEU A 488 -27.98 -10.56 -30.87
C LEU A 488 -29.25 -10.08 -31.57
N GLU A 489 -30.37 -10.17 -30.86
CA GLU A 489 -31.71 -9.75 -31.29
C GLU A 489 -32.31 -8.75 -30.31
N GLY A 490 -33.24 -7.90 -30.77
CA GLY A 490 -33.89 -6.84 -29.97
C GLY A 490 -33.56 -5.45 -30.50
N GLU A 491 -33.44 -4.47 -29.62
CA GLU A 491 -32.99 -3.12 -30.00
C GLU A 491 -31.46 -3.10 -30.17
N VAL A 492 -30.97 -3.71 -31.26
CA VAL A 492 -29.54 -3.96 -31.48
C VAL A 492 -28.91 -3.12 -32.60
N GLN A 493 -29.73 -2.56 -33.51
CA GLN A 493 -29.29 -1.67 -34.59
C GLN A 493 -29.76 -0.23 -34.33
N GLY A 494 -28.96 0.76 -34.73
CA GLY A 494 -29.29 2.19 -34.53
C GLY A 494 -29.11 2.72 -33.10
N VAL A 495 -28.80 1.86 -32.12
CA VAL A 495 -28.67 2.21 -30.69
C VAL A 495 -27.23 2.41 -30.20
N GLY A 496 -26.24 2.29 -31.09
CA GLY A 496 -24.81 2.40 -30.72
C GLY A 496 -24.19 1.12 -30.15
N LEU A 497 -24.83 -0.04 -30.34
CA LEU A 497 -24.32 -1.33 -29.83
C LEU A 497 -22.92 -1.68 -30.36
N ARG A 498 -22.66 -1.54 -31.66
CA ARG A 498 -21.35 -1.90 -32.26
C ARG A 498 -20.17 -1.08 -31.71
N PRO A 499 -20.26 0.27 -31.59
CA PRO A 499 -19.26 1.06 -30.85
C PRO A 499 -19.06 0.63 -29.39
N ALA A 500 -20.14 0.30 -28.68
CA ALA A 500 -20.06 -0.18 -27.31
C ALA A 500 -19.39 -1.56 -27.20
N ALA A 501 -19.69 -2.46 -28.13
CA ALA A 501 -19.05 -3.77 -28.26
C ALA A 501 -17.55 -3.62 -28.48
N ARG A 502 -17.11 -2.75 -29.40
CA ARG A 502 -15.69 -2.47 -29.61
C ARG A 502 -14.99 -1.91 -28.37
N ALA A 503 -15.60 -0.93 -27.71
CA ALA A 503 -15.04 -0.34 -26.49
C ALA A 503 -14.90 -1.39 -25.37
N LYS A 504 -15.90 -2.25 -25.20
CA LYS A 504 -15.90 -3.30 -24.17
C LYS A 504 -14.94 -4.44 -24.50
N ALA A 505 -14.90 -4.87 -25.76
CA ALA A 505 -13.95 -5.88 -26.23
C ALA A 505 -12.50 -5.43 -26.01
N LYS A 506 -12.20 -4.15 -26.34
CA LYS A 506 -10.89 -3.55 -26.06
C LYS A 506 -10.56 -3.53 -24.57
N ALA A 507 -11.53 -3.22 -23.71
CA ALA A 507 -11.35 -3.23 -22.25
C ALA A 507 -11.12 -4.65 -21.67
N LEU A 508 -11.62 -5.69 -22.34
CA LEU A 508 -11.48 -7.09 -21.91
C LEU A 508 -10.34 -7.83 -22.63
N GLY A 509 -9.63 -7.17 -23.57
CA GLY A 509 -8.59 -7.80 -24.39
C GLY A 509 -9.12 -8.84 -25.37
N ILE A 510 -10.36 -8.66 -25.86
CA ILE A 510 -11.04 -9.53 -26.82
C ILE A 510 -10.83 -8.96 -28.22
N ALA A 511 -10.48 -9.82 -29.17
CA ALA A 511 -10.36 -9.47 -30.59
C ALA A 511 -11.54 -10.04 -31.39
N GLY A 512 -11.91 -9.45 -32.52
CA GLY A 512 -13.10 -9.89 -33.25
C GLY A 512 -13.77 -8.81 -34.10
N TYR A 513 -15.07 -8.95 -34.33
CA TYR A 513 -15.87 -7.89 -34.95
C TYR A 513 -17.34 -7.93 -34.52
N ALA A 514 -18.01 -6.79 -34.71
CA ALA A 514 -19.47 -6.68 -34.64
C ALA A 514 -20.03 -6.18 -35.98
N ALA A 515 -21.00 -6.89 -36.57
CA ALA A 515 -21.58 -6.60 -37.88
C ALA A 515 -23.12 -6.56 -37.82
N ASN A 516 -23.74 -5.57 -38.48
CA ASN A 516 -25.21 -5.58 -38.66
C ASN A 516 -25.59 -6.60 -39.74
N LEU A 517 -26.62 -7.41 -39.48
CA LEU A 517 -27.20 -8.33 -40.45
C LEU A 517 -28.46 -7.71 -41.11
N PRO A 518 -28.77 -8.06 -42.39
CA PRO A 518 -29.93 -7.54 -43.11
C PRO A 518 -31.29 -7.90 -42.48
N ASP A 519 -31.33 -8.95 -41.64
CA ASP A 519 -32.52 -9.42 -40.94
C ASP A 519 -32.79 -8.66 -39.63
N GLY A 520 -32.02 -7.62 -39.32
CA GLY A 520 -32.18 -6.77 -38.14
C GLY A 520 -31.33 -7.20 -36.94
N ARG A 521 -30.57 -8.30 -37.03
CA ARG A 521 -29.70 -8.79 -35.94
C ARG A 521 -28.31 -8.15 -35.96
N VAL A 522 -27.54 -8.36 -34.90
CA VAL A 522 -26.10 -8.05 -34.88
C VAL A 522 -25.33 -9.35 -34.67
N GLU A 523 -24.39 -9.64 -35.58
CA GLU A 523 -23.42 -10.71 -35.42
C GLU A 523 -22.20 -10.21 -34.65
N ILE A 524 -21.81 -10.95 -33.62
CA ILE A 524 -20.58 -10.78 -32.86
C ILE A 524 -19.71 -12.01 -33.10
N VAL A 525 -18.52 -11.82 -33.67
CA VAL A 525 -17.47 -12.83 -33.67
C VAL A 525 -16.38 -12.34 -32.75
N ALA A 526 -16.03 -13.11 -31.72
CA ALA A 526 -15.09 -12.70 -30.70
C ALA A 526 -14.16 -13.86 -30.31
N GLU A 527 -12.88 -13.56 -30.15
CA GLU A 527 -11.82 -14.47 -29.73
C GLU A 527 -11.13 -13.93 -28.49
N GLY A 528 -10.89 -14.81 -27.51
CA GLY A 528 -10.28 -14.45 -26.25
C GLY A 528 -10.44 -15.56 -25.22
N ASP A 529 -10.09 -15.27 -23.98
CA ASP A 529 -10.39 -16.15 -22.85
C ASP A 529 -11.91 -16.36 -22.72
N ARG A 530 -12.35 -17.61 -22.52
CA ARG A 530 -13.78 -17.94 -22.51
C ARG A 530 -14.58 -17.18 -21.45
N GLU A 531 -14.08 -17.04 -20.24
CA GLU A 531 -14.80 -16.33 -19.18
C GLU A 531 -14.96 -14.84 -19.53
N ARG A 532 -13.93 -14.25 -20.15
CA ARG A 532 -14.01 -12.89 -20.67
C ARG A 532 -15.03 -12.75 -21.80
N LEU A 533 -15.12 -13.75 -22.70
CA LEU A 533 -16.11 -13.77 -23.78
C LEU A 533 -17.54 -13.88 -23.25
N GLU A 534 -17.78 -14.71 -22.23
CA GLU A 534 -19.08 -14.84 -21.58
C GLU A 534 -19.50 -13.53 -20.91
N LYS A 535 -18.58 -12.93 -20.14
CA LYS A 535 -18.78 -11.60 -19.52
C LYS A 535 -19.03 -10.51 -20.55
N PHE A 536 -18.31 -10.53 -21.66
CA PHE A 536 -18.47 -9.59 -22.76
C PHE A 536 -19.88 -9.63 -23.36
N LEU A 537 -20.40 -10.82 -23.65
CA LEU A 537 -21.75 -10.99 -24.20
C LEU A 537 -22.84 -10.60 -23.18
N GLN A 538 -22.64 -10.96 -21.91
CA GLN A 538 -23.57 -10.61 -20.84
C GLN A 538 -23.66 -9.08 -20.62
N ASP A 539 -22.52 -8.40 -20.53
CA ASP A 539 -22.44 -6.94 -20.31
C ASP A 539 -23.00 -6.15 -21.51
N LEU A 540 -22.92 -6.70 -22.72
CA LEU A 540 -23.52 -6.10 -23.91
C LEU A 540 -25.04 -6.10 -23.78
N CYS A 541 -25.67 -7.23 -23.46
CA CYS A 541 -27.13 -7.29 -23.34
C CYS A 541 -27.70 -6.81 -22.00
N SER A 542 -26.88 -6.53 -20.99
CA SER A 542 -27.35 -5.78 -19.82
C SER A 542 -27.50 -4.28 -20.10
N ARG A 543 -26.76 -3.75 -21.09
CA ARG A 543 -26.73 -2.32 -21.44
C ARG A 543 -27.72 -1.95 -22.55
N PHE A 544 -28.05 -2.89 -23.41
CA PHE A 544 -29.02 -2.71 -24.49
C PHE A 544 -30.20 -3.65 -24.27
N ASN A 545 -31.40 -3.30 -24.75
CA ASN A 545 -32.56 -4.19 -24.68
C ASN A 545 -32.43 -5.32 -25.74
N CYS A 546 -31.41 -6.17 -25.56
CA CYS A 546 -31.08 -7.28 -26.44
C CYS A 546 -31.09 -8.62 -25.73
N ARG A 547 -31.23 -9.68 -26.53
CA ARG A 547 -31.06 -11.06 -26.13
C ARG A 547 -30.06 -11.75 -27.06
N ILE A 548 -29.34 -12.72 -26.52
CA ILE A 548 -28.50 -13.62 -27.31
C ILE A 548 -29.42 -14.68 -27.90
N ALA A 549 -29.67 -14.64 -29.20
CA ALA A 549 -30.54 -15.58 -29.89
C ALA A 549 -29.83 -16.91 -30.15
N GLU A 550 -28.54 -16.83 -30.48
CA GLU A 550 -27.67 -17.96 -30.76
C GLU A 550 -26.24 -17.62 -30.34
N ALA A 551 -25.50 -18.59 -29.80
CA ALA A 551 -24.08 -18.47 -29.50
C ALA A 551 -23.39 -19.81 -29.78
N VAL A 552 -22.61 -19.86 -30.86
CA VAL A 552 -21.80 -21.02 -31.24
C VAL A 552 -20.38 -20.81 -30.75
N TRP A 553 -19.83 -21.82 -30.08
CA TRP A 553 -18.50 -21.76 -29.50
C TRP A 553 -17.56 -22.71 -30.21
N GLU A 554 -16.39 -22.21 -30.58
CA GLU A 554 -15.41 -22.87 -31.43
C GLU A 554 -14.00 -22.68 -30.88
N ALA A 555 -13.03 -23.39 -31.46
CA ALA A 555 -11.63 -23.13 -31.21
C ALA A 555 -11.23 -21.74 -31.79
N PRO A 556 -10.31 -21.01 -31.15
CA PRO A 556 -9.82 -19.74 -31.66
C PRO A 556 -9.11 -19.94 -33.00
N GLU A 557 -9.40 -19.09 -33.99
CA GLU A 557 -8.74 -19.11 -35.30
C GLU A 557 -7.49 -18.21 -35.32
N GLY A 558 -7.36 -17.27 -34.38
CA GLY A 558 -6.21 -16.37 -34.27
C GLY A 558 -6.12 -15.34 -35.39
N LYS A 559 -7.24 -15.08 -36.08
CA LYS A 559 -7.30 -14.21 -37.26
C LYS A 559 -7.50 -12.73 -36.95
N PHE A 560 -7.80 -12.39 -35.70
CA PHE A 560 -8.11 -11.02 -35.29
C PHE A 560 -7.00 -10.46 -34.40
N SER A 561 -6.48 -9.28 -34.77
CA SER A 561 -5.51 -8.53 -33.96
C SER A 561 -6.14 -7.37 -33.17
N ASP A 562 -7.40 -7.02 -33.46
CA ASP A 562 -8.19 -5.99 -32.77
C ASP A 562 -9.69 -6.36 -32.85
N PHE A 563 -10.55 -5.54 -32.26
CA PHE A 563 -12.01 -5.62 -32.40
C PHE A 563 -12.55 -4.57 -33.38
N GLU A 564 -13.09 -5.03 -34.51
CA GLU A 564 -13.56 -4.19 -35.61
C GLU A 564 -15.08 -3.94 -35.57
N ILE A 565 -15.52 -2.86 -36.21
CA ILE A 565 -16.94 -2.61 -36.47
C ILE A 565 -17.15 -2.76 -37.98
N LYS A 566 -18.06 -3.65 -38.36
CA LYS A 566 -18.42 -3.94 -39.75
C LYS A 566 -19.84 -3.49 -40.09
#